data_AF-A0ABD2NW61-F1
#
_entry.id   AF-A0ABD2NW61-F1
#
_cell.length_a   1.000
_cell.length_b   1.000
_cell.length_c   1.000
_cell.angle_alpha   90.00
_cell.angle_beta   90.00
_cell.angle_gamma   90.00
#
_symmetry.space_group_name_H-M   'P 1'
#
loop_
_entity.id
_entity.type
_entity.pdbx_description
1 polymer ?
#
loop_
_entity_poly.entity_id
_entity_poly.type
_entity_poly.pdbx_seq_one_letter_code
_entity_poly.pdbx_strand_id
1 'polypeptide(L)'
;MKVFKNCCRFFIAVQYRQLYCTPHLTTVIKVKEQEETDSAITPKNGKRNIIRNVQSLLDISYIKALNIVNENTKLVERNTQFLTENYAILKENGIDNRIIMKYPMLLGVPFLDEAVRDLKTLPYPLSDTIVLSGLVKPKLDKLINSYKKQDDKIELLSKSLQIPPDEVCETLYNRDFLISRNSEALGELLKLITDVGIPMEELRKDLWVLKYSAEKVRLRLNLIKDLNIDLPKPWMIRSPISVIENYARRRTDNREILGNDSLVEYLSKKLECTEAQAKYLIDRIPALTTKKLRTLSDIINFLYSKGFEPYHIIRVPKILVHSVETIKSRLEQLEKAGVRVESLYIFIKTQKQFIHYFETLVKKKTI
;
A
#
# COMPACT_ATOMS: atom_id res chain seq x y z
N MET A 1 -59.33 -6.70 9.89
CA MET A 1 -58.47 -7.80 10.39
C MET A 1 -57.45 -8.20 9.32
N LYS A 2 -56.37 -7.41 9.16
CA LYS A 2 -55.19 -7.61 8.30
C LYS A 2 -54.35 -6.32 8.29
N VAL A 3 -53.40 -6.18 9.21
CA VAL A 3 -52.35 -5.13 9.15
C VAL A 3 -51.10 -5.68 9.82
N PHE A 4 -50.05 -5.95 9.04
CA PHE A 4 -48.65 -5.91 9.51
C PHE A 4 -47.73 -5.80 8.29
N LYS A 5 -47.40 -4.56 7.94
CA LYS A 5 -46.24 -4.17 7.13
C LYS A 5 -45.62 -2.95 7.82
N ASN A 6 -44.30 -2.86 7.79
CA ASN A 6 -43.46 -1.82 8.39
C ASN A 6 -43.29 -1.88 9.93
N CYS A 7 -42.30 -2.65 10.38
CA CYS A 7 -41.36 -2.22 11.42
C CYS A 7 -40.07 -3.07 11.34
N CYS A 8 -38.94 -2.42 11.07
CA CYS A 8 -37.54 -2.77 11.34
C CYS A 8 -36.59 -2.13 10.30
N ARG A 9 -36.45 -0.80 10.39
CA ARG A 9 -35.17 -0.14 10.05
C ARG A 9 -34.24 -0.27 11.26
N PHE A 10 -32.94 -0.07 11.04
CA PHE A 10 -31.82 -0.23 11.98
C PHE A 10 -31.44 -1.68 12.34
N PHE A 11 -30.36 -2.16 11.72
CA PHE A 11 -29.17 -2.54 12.49
C PHE A 11 -27.88 -2.27 11.69
N ILE A 12 -26.77 -2.12 12.40
CA ILE A 12 -25.54 -1.43 11.99
C ILE A 12 -24.64 -2.25 11.06
N ALA A 13 -23.88 -1.54 10.21
CA ALA A 13 -22.89 -2.10 9.29
C ALA A 13 -21.55 -2.46 9.96
N VAL A 14 -20.91 -3.55 9.50
CA VAL A 14 -19.44 -3.67 9.46
C VAL A 14 -19.02 -4.39 8.17
N GLN A 15 -18.59 -3.64 7.15
CA GLN A 15 -17.84 -4.23 6.03
C GLN A 15 -16.41 -4.53 6.46
N TYR A 16 -16.05 -5.81 6.54
CA TYR A 16 -14.65 -6.23 6.66
C TYR A 16 -13.91 -5.98 5.34
N ARG A 17 -13.36 -4.77 5.15
CA ARG A 17 -12.32 -4.53 4.15
C ARG A 17 -11.07 -5.31 4.56
N GLN A 18 -10.67 -6.26 3.72
CA GLN A 18 -9.39 -6.95 3.85
C GLN A 18 -8.26 -5.96 3.58
N LEU A 19 -7.48 -5.65 4.61
CA LEU A 19 -6.23 -4.91 4.48
C LEU A 19 -5.14 -5.88 3.99
N TYR A 20 -5.12 -6.15 2.68
CA TYR A 20 -3.92 -6.67 2.02
C TYR A 20 -3.02 -5.49 1.62
N CYS A 21 -1.85 -5.42 2.23
CA CYS A 21 -0.79 -4.52 1.79
C CYS A 21 -0.06 -5.12 0.60
N THR A 22 -0.59 -4.92 -0.61
CA THR A 22 0.21 -4.94 -1.83
C THR A 22 0.77 -3.53 -2.08
N PRO A 23 2.03 -3.38 -2.51
CA PRO A 23 2.56 -2.09 -2.94
C PRO A 23 2.03 -1.76 -4.34
N HIS A 24 0.76 -1.35 -4.43
CA HIS A 24 0.32 -0.66 -5.63
C HIS A 24 1.02 0.70 -5.69
N LEU A 25 1.95 0.82 -6.65
CA LEU A 25 2.27 2.08 -7.31
C LEU A 25 0.95 2.72 -7.75
N THR A 26 0.44 3.59 -6.89
CA THR A 26 -0.80 4.32 -7.10
C THR A 26 -0.39 5.78 -7.17
N THR A 27 -0.23 6.29 -8.39
CA THR A 27 0.08 7.69 -8.66
C THR A 27 -0.90 8.55 -7.87
N VAL A 28 -0.40 9.28 -6.87
CA VAL A 28 -1.24 10.06 -5.96
C VAL A 28 -1.70 11.33 -6.68
N ILE A 29 -2.77 11.18 -7.47
CA ILE A 29 -3.54 12.32 -7.96
C ILE A 29 -4.20 12.98 -6.74
N LYS A 30 -3.64 14.11 -6.32
CA LYS A 30 -4.33 15.09 -5.48
C LYS A 30 -4.69 16.30 -6.32
N VAL A 31 -6.00 16.53 -6.40
CA VAL A 31 -6.63 17.67 -7.07
C VAL A 31 -7.40 18.46 -6.02
N LYS A 32 -7.28 19.81 -6.11
CA LYS A 32 -7.91 20.91 -5.36
C LYS A 32 -7.22 21.32 -4.03
N GLU A 33 -7.15 22.59 -3.60
CA GLU A 33 -7.43 23.94 -4.18
C GLU A 33 -6.79 24.99 -3.20
N GLN A 34 -6.56 26.28 -3.46
CA GLN A 34 -6.69 27.19 -4.62
C GLN A 34 -5.77 28.41 -4.38
N GLU A 35 -5.12 29.01 -5.41
CA GLU A 35 -4.63 30.41 -5.37
C GLU A 35 -4.34 30.94 -6.80
N GLU A 36 -4.87 32.12 -7.10
CA GLU A 36 -4.60 32.92 -8.33
C GLU A 36 -3.34 33.78 -8.08
N THR A 37 -2.51 34.16 -9.06
CA THR A 37 -2.84 35.13 -10.12
C THR A 37 -1.86 35.08 -11.33
N ASP A 38 -2.38 35.55 -12.47
CA ASP A 38 -1.71 36.14 -13.65
C ASP A 38 -0.44 35.52 -14.28
N SER A 39 -0.62 34.89 -15.45
CA SER A 39 -0.43 35.63 -16.73
C SER A 39 -0.73 34.75 -17.98
N ALA A 40 -1.24 35.41 -19.03
CA ALA A 40 -1.41 34.92 -20.41
C ALA A 40 -2.10 33.55 -20.64
N ILE A 41 -3.40 33.59 -20.97
CA ILE A 41 -4.12 32.44 -21.57
C ILE A 41 -3.62 32.24 -23.01
N THR A 42 -2.54 31.47 -23.18
CA THR A 42 -2.07 31.06 -24.52
C THR A 42 -3.02 30.04 -25.16
N PRO A 43 -3.20 30.03 -26.50
CA PRO A 43 -4.14 29.14 -27.15
C PRO A 43 -3.83 27.67 -26.89
N LYS A 44 -4.86 26.90 -26.50
CA LYS A 44 -4.75 25.45 -26.26
C LYS A 44 -4.40 24.72 -27.56
N ASN A 45 -3.11 24.40 -27.72
CA ASN A 45 -2.67 23.50 -28.77
C ASN A 45 -3.35 22.15 -28.63
N GLY A 46 -3.85 21.59 -29.74
CA GLY A 46 -4.43 20.25 -29.74
C GLY A 46 -3.40 19.23 -29.24
N LYS A 47 -3.80 18.32 -28.34
CA LYS A 47 -2.92 17.33 -27.68
C LYS A 47 -1.96 16.60 -28.63
N ARG A 48 -2.37 16.34 -29.88
CA ARG A 48 -1.53 15.76 -30.94
C ARG A 48 -0.29 16.59 -31.28
N ASN A 49 -0.38 17.92 -31.25
CA ASN A 49 0.75 18.83 -31.53
C ASN A 49 1.75 18.82 -30.38
N ILE A 50 1.29 18.76 -29.13
CA ILE A 50 2.14 18.59 -27.95
C ILE A 50 2.88 17.25 -28.00
N ILE A 51 2.20 16.16 -28.35
CA ILE A 51 2.83 14.84 -28.52
C ILE A 51 3.91 14.89 -29.61
N ARG A 52 3.63 15.49 -30.77
CA ARG A 52 4.63 15.64 -31.86
C ARG A 52 5.81 16.52 -31.45
N ASN A 53 5.58 17.57 -30.66
CA ASN A 53 6.67 18.41 -30.18
C ASN A 53 7.57 17.64 -29.20
N VAL A 54 7.00 16.98 -28.19
CA VAL A 54 7.74 16.11 -27.26
C VAL A 54 8.48 14.99 -27.99
N GLN A 55 7.86 14.42 -29.04
CA GLN A 55 8.49 13.43 -29.91
C GLN A 55 9.76 13.98 -30.58
N SER A 56 9.68 15.20 -31.14
CA SER A 56 10.79 15.85 -31.86
C SER A 56 11.88 16.39 -30.92
N LEU A 57 11.52 16.90 -29.75
CA LEU A 57 12.47 17.46 -28.79
C LEU A 57 13.33 16.36 -28.15
N LEU A 58 12.74 15.20 -27.84
CA LEU A 58 13.43 14.12 -27.12
C LEU A 58 14.03 13.05 -28.04
N ASP A 59 13.78 13.11 -29.35
CA ASP A 59 14.10 12.08 -30.35
C ASP A 59 13.61 10.68 -29.96
N ILE A 60 12.29 10.55 -29.84
CA ILE A 60 11.62 9.32 -29.40
C ILE A 60 10.49 8.89 -30.35
N SER A 61 10.04 7.64 -30.25
CA SER A 61 8.86 7.19 -30.97
C SER A 61 7.58 7.91 -30.50
N TYR A 62 6.62 8.13 -31.42
CA TYR A 62 5.31 8.72 -31.10
C TYR A 62 4.59 8.02 -29.92
N ILE A 63 4.72 6.70 -29.77
CA ILE A 63 4.11 5.93 -28.67
C ILE A 63 4.73 6.32 -27.31
N LYS A 64 6.07 6.45 -27.24
CA LYS A 64 6.75 6.95 -26.02
C LYS A 64 6.33 8.38 -25.68
N ALA A 65 6.28 9.27 -26.67
CA ALA A 65 5.83 10.66 -26.48
C ALA A 65 4.36 10.73 -26.02
N LEU A 66 3.49 9.88 -26.57
CA LEU A 66 2.09 9.75 -26.15
C LEU A 66 1.97 9.32 -24.68
N ASN A 67 2.75 8.34 -24.23
CA ASN A 67 2.77 7.91 -22.83
C ASN A 67 3.23 9.03 -21.89
N ILE A 68 4.35 9.68 -22.21
CA ILE A 68 4.87 10.84 -21.47
C ILE A 68 3.81 11.93 -21.29
N VAL A 69 3.13 12.32 -22.37
CA VAL A 69 2.10 13.38 -22.34
C VAL A 69 0.80 12.93 -21.66
N ASN A 70 0.49 11.61 -21.64
CA ASN A 70 -0.63 11.07 -20.89
C ASN A 70 -0.38 11.09 -19.37
N GLU A 71 0.85 10.76 -18.94
CA GLU A 71 1.26 10.75 -17.54
C GLU A 71 1.49 12.17 -16.99
N ASN A 72 1.90 13.10 -17.85
CA ASN A 72 2.21 14.49 -17.50
C ASN A 72 1.18 15.46 -18.13
N THR A 73 -0.08 15.39 -17.69
CA THR A 73 -1.20 16.14 -18.28
C THR A 73 -0.99 17.65 -18.37
N LYS A 74 -0.24 18.24 -17.42
CA LYS A 74 0.14 19.66 -17.41
C LYS A 74 0.92 20.12 -18.65
N LEU A 75 1.59 19.21 -19.37
CA LEU A 75 2.24 19.54 -20.65
C LEU A 75 1.22 19.96 -21.73
N VAL A 76 -0.03 19.51 -21.63
CA VAL A 76 -1.12 19.87 -22.56
C VAL A 76 -1.73 21.25 -22.23
N GLU A 77 -1.45 21.79 -21.05
CA GLU A 77 -1.86 23.14 -20.63
C GLU A 77 -0.91 24.21 -21.18
N ARG A 78 0.25 23.81 -21.71
CA ARG A 78 1.27 24.69 -22.31
C ARG A 78 1.18 24.68 -23.84
N ASN A 79 1.66 25.75 -24.47
CA ASN A 79 1.83 25.80 -25.91
C ASN A 79 3.15 25.12 -26.33
N THR A 80 3.37 24.91 -27.64
CA THR A 80 4.57 24.19 -28.14
C THR A 80 5.84 25.00 -27.99
N GLN A 81 5.79 26.32 -28.24
CA GLN A 81 6.94 27.21 -28.09
C GLN A 81 7.49 27.17 -26.66
N PHE A 82 6.62 27.27 -25.66
CA PHE A 82 6.99 27.18 -24.24
C PHE A 82 7.73 25.87 -23.89
N LEU A 83 7.29 24.73 -24.43
CA LEU A 83 8.00 23.44 -24.22
C LEU A 83 9.38 23.44 -24.90
N THR A 84 9.51 24.09 -26.05
CA THR A 84 10.77 24.21 -26.81
C THR A 84 11.75 25.16 -26.13
N GLU A 85 11.27 26.28 -25.57
CA GLU A 85 12.05 27.23 -24.76
C GLU A 85 12.58 26.54 -23.49
N ASN A 86 11.72 25.83 -22.75
CA ASN A 86 12.14 25.05 -21.60
C ASN A 86 13.12 23.92 -21.96
N TYR A 87 12.95 23.27 -23.11
CA TYR A 87 13.93 22.30 -23.61
C TYR A 87 15.28 22.96 -23.90
N ALA A 88 15.30 24.11 -24.57
CA ALA A 88 16.53 24.86 -24.84
C ALA A 88 17.26 25.24 -23.55
N ILE A 89 16.55 25.80 -22.56
CA ILE A 89 17.09 26.09 -21.21
C ILE A 89 17.74 24.84 -20.60
N LEU A 90 17.08 23.68 -20.65
CA LEU A 90 17.64 22.42 -20.14
C LEU A 90 18.91 22.01 -20.90
N LYS A 91 18.94 22.12 -22.23
CA LYS A 91 20.11 21.78 -23.05
C LYS A 91 21.30 22.71 -22.82
N GLU A 92 21.06 24.02 -22.77
CA GLU A 92 22.09 25.05 -22.50
C GLU A 92 22.73 24.86 -21.11
N ASN A 93 21.95 24.32 -20.16
CA ASN A 93 22.41 24.01 -18.82
C ASN A 93 22.95 22.56 -18.66
N GLY A 94 23.24 21.88 -19.77
CA GLY A 94 23.91 20.58 -19.79
C GLY A 94 23.03 19.39 -19.43
N ILE A 95 21.72 19.55 -19.32
CA ILE A 95 20.80 18.45 -18.98
C ILE A 95 20.59 17.56 -20.21
N ASP A 96 20.89 16.28 -20.06
CA ASP A 96 20.79 15.30 -21.14
C ASP A 96 19.36 14.73 -21.28
N ASN A 97 19.05 14.18 -22.46
CA ASN A 97 17.69 13.76 -22.78
C ASN A 97 17.22 12.57 -21.92
N ARG A 98 18.12 11.79 -21.30
CA ARG A 98 17.77 10.73 -20.33
C ARG A 98 17.21 11.32 -19.05
N ILE A 99 17.78 12.42 -18.54
CA ILE A 99 17.24 13.14 -17.37
C ILE A 99 15.89 13.78 -17.72
N ILE A 100 15.76 14.40 -18.89
CA ILE A 100 14.47 14.98 -19.33
C ILE A 100 13.41 13.87 -19.55
N MET A 101 13.80 12.68 -20.00
CA MET A 101 12.91 11.51 -20.05
C MET A 101 12.59 10.91 -18.67
N LYS A 102 13.52 10.96 -17.70
CA LYS A 102 13.25 10.57 -16.30
C LYS A 102 12.26 11.54 -15.65
N TYR A 103 12.35 12.82 -15.99
CA TYR A 103 11.53 13.90 -15.43
C TYR A 103 10.84 14.78 -16.50
N PRO A 104 9.85 14.25 -17.27
CA PRO A 104 9.27 15.00 -18.39
C PRO A 104 8.48 16.26 -17.98
N MET A 105 8.07 16.36 -16.72
CA MET A 105 7.40 17.54 -16.17
C MET A 105 8.28 18.80 -16.23
N LEU A 106 9.61 18.67 -16.33
CA LEU A 106 10.55 19.79 -16.47
C LEU A 106 10.20 20.69 -17.66
N LEU A 107 9.74 20.10 -18.77
CA LEU A 107 9.31 20.85 -19.96
C LEU A 107 8.11 21.79 -19.66
N GLY A 108 7.33 21.50 -18.62
CA GLY A 108 6.13 22.24 -18.23
C GLY A 108 6.31 23.27 -17.10
N VAL A 109 7.52 23.46 -16.58
CA VAL A 109 7.81 24.32 -15.40
C VAL A 109 7.73 25.81 -15.77
N PRO A 110 6.89 26.64 -15.11
CA PRO A 110 6.68 28.06 -15.49
C PRO A 110 7.90 28.96 -15.31
N PHE A 111 8.73 28.71 -14.30
CA PHE A 111 9.84 29.55 -13.87
C PHE A 111 11.19 28.81 -13.99
N LEU A 112 11.32 27.95 -15.02
CA LEU A 112 12.43 26.99 -15.12
C LEU A 112 13.81 27.65 -15.12
N ASP A 113 13.97 28.75 -15.87
CA ASP A 113 15.21 29.54 -15.93
C ASP A 113 15.63 30.08 -14.55
N GLU A 114 14.68 30.62 -13.78
CA GLU A 114 14.93 31.07 -12.40
C GLU A 114 15.26 29.89 -11.48
N ALA A 115 14.50 28.80 -11.58
CA ALA A 115 14.75 27.59 -10.80
C ALA A 115 16.13 26.97 -11.09
N VAL A 116 16.60 27.00 -12.33
CA VAL A 116 17.94 26.56 -12.72
C VAL A 116 19.02 27.46 -12.12
N ARG A 117 18.84 28.79 -12.13
CA ARG A 117 19.74 29.72 -11.42
C ARG A 117 19.80 29.43 -9.92
N ASP A 118 18.64 29.24 -9.29
CA ASP A 118 18.53 28.92 -7.87
C ASP A 118 19.24 27.60 -7.52
N LEU A 119 19.00 26.53 -8.29
CA LEU A 119 19.58 25.21 -8.05
C LEU A 119 21.10 25.18 -8.26
N LYS A 120 21.65 25.99 -9.17
CA LYS A 120 23.12 26.17 -9.32
C LYS A 120 23.80 26.79 -8.10
N THR A 121 23.07 27.31 -7.12
CA THR A 121 23.66 27.79 -5.85
C THR A 121 23.94 26.66 -4.85
N LEU A 122 23.47 25.44 -5.13
CA LEU A 122 23.70 24.25 -4.32
C LEU A 122 25.05 23.59 -4.69
N PRO A 123 25.69 22.83 -3.77
CA PRO A 123 27.00 22.21 -3.99
C PRO A 123 26.90 20.86 -4.73
N TYR A 124 25.79 20.62 -5.43
CA TYR A 124 25.47 19.37 -6.11
C TYR A 124 25.39 19.59 -7.63
N PRO A 125 25.66 18.57 -8.44
CA PRO A 125 25.42 18.64 -9.88
C PRO A 125 23.98 19.06 -10.20
N LEU A 126 23.80 19.88 -11.24
CA LEU A 126 22.47 20.29 -11.68
C LEU A 126 21.65 19.09 -12.16
N SER A 127 22.29 18.06 -12.73
CA SER A 127 21.66 16.78 -13.10
C SER A 127 20.88 16.12 -11.97
N ASP A 128 21.40 16.24 -10.74
CA ASP A 128 20.92 15.53 -9.56
C ASP A 128 19.78 16.32 -8.91
N THR A 129 19.89 17.65 -8.97
CA THR A 129 18.97 18.59 -8.32
C THR A 129 17.84 19.10 -9.22
N ILE A 130 17.95 19.00 -10.55
CA ILE A 130 17.00 19.61 -11.51
C ILE A 130 15.54 19.20 -11.29
N VAL A 131 15.29 18.00 -10.76
CA VAL A 131 13.95 17.51 -10.40
C VAL A 131 13.21 18.44 -9.43
N LEU A 132 13.95 19.17 -8.58
CA LEU A 132 13.41 20.13 -7.62
C LEU A 132 12.81 21.38 -8.30
N SER A 133 13.17 21.67 -9.55
CA SER A 133 12.52 22.77 -10.31
C SER A 133 11.04 22.50 -10.59
N GLY A 134 10.60 21.24 -10.54
CA GLY A 134 9.19 20.85 -10.61
C GLY A 134 8.35 21.18 -9.37
N LEU A 135 8.97 21.62 -8.26
CA LEU A 135 8.26 22.13 -7.09
C LEU A 135 7.45 23.38 -7.44
N VAL A 136 6.55 23.82 -6.54
CA VAL A 136 6.01 25.19 -6.63
C VAL A 136 7.04 26.17 -6.06
N LYS A 137 7.16 27.36 -6.67
CA LYS A 137 8.22 28.35 -6.38
C LYS A 137 8.43 28.61 -4.87
N PRO A 138 7.38 28.86 -4.04
CA PRO A 138 7.57 29.07 -2.59
C PRO A 138 8.23 27.90 -1.83
N LYS A 139 8.13 26.66 -2.34
CA LYS A 139 8.78 25.47 -1.75
C LYS A 139 10.23 25.35 -2.21
N LEU A 140 10.52 25.67 -3.48
CA LEU A 140 11.89 25.77 -3.96
C LEU A 140 12.64 26.87 -3.21
N ASP A 141 12.06 28.07 -3.12
CA ASP A 141 12.61 29.19 -2.34
C ASP A 141 12.88 28.79 -0.89
N LYS A 142 11.94 28.09 -0.25
CA LYS A 142 12.13 27.59 1.12
C LYS A 142 13.31 26.62 1.22
N LEU A 143 13.51 25.73 0.25
CA LEU A 143 14.64 24.80 0.24
C LEU A 143 15.98 25.54 0.07
N ILE A 144 16.08 26.41 -0.94
CA ILE A 144 17.28 27.20 -1.25
C ILE A 144 17.63 28.15 -0.10
N ASN A 145 16.64 28.81 0.50
CA ASN A 145 16.84 29.67 1.67
C ASN A 145 17.13 28.89 2.97
N SER A 146 16.77 27.60 3.05
CA SER A 146 17.25 26.72 4.13
C SER A 146 18.74 26.44 3.95
N TYR A 147 19.16 26.01 2.75
CA TYR A 147 20.56 25.76 2.44
C TYR A 147 21.45 27.00 2.68
N LYS A 148 21.02 28.21 2.25
CA LYS A 148 21.73 29.48 2.53
C LYS A 148 21.88 29.79 4.03
N LYS A 149 21.05 29.18 4.89
CA LYS A 149 21.13 29.26 6.36
C LYS A 149 21.85 28.05 6.99
N GLN A 150 22.64 27.31 6.19
CA GLN A 150 23.37 26.10 6.59
C GLN A 150 22.47 24.91 6.98
N ASP A 151 21.18 24.94 6.61
CA ASP A 151 20.19 23.86 6.84
C ASP A 151 20.13 22.93 5.60
N ASP A 152 21.22 22.19 5.34
CA ASP A 152 21.33 21.27 4.19
C ASP A 152 20.61 19.93 4.41
N LYS A 153 19.38 19.88 3.91
CA LYS A 153 18.50 18.71 3.94
C LYS A 153 18.91 17.61 2.97
N ILE A 154 19.61 17.96 1.89
CA ILE A 154 20.05 16.99 0.89
C ILE A 154 21.18 16.15 1.53
N GLU A 155 22.16 16.81 2.12
CA GLU A 155 23.28 16.14 2.82
C GLU A 155 22.80 15.33 4.03
N LEU A 156 21.91 15.89 4.87
CA LEU A 156 21.34 15.16 6.01
C LEU A 156 20.66 13.86 5.56
N LEU A 157 19.76 13.94 4.58
CA LEU A 157 18.99 12.78 4.14
C LEU A 157 19.86 11.78 3.37
N SER A 158 20.81 12.25 2.57
CA SER A 158 21.82 11.44 1.87
C SER A 158 22.58 10.55 2.86
N LYS A 159 23.20 11.17 3.88
CA LYS A 159 23.91 10.47 4.94
C LYS A 159 23.02 9.57 5.79
N SER A 160 21.86 10.08 6.23
CA SER A 160 21.01 9.36 7.18
C SER A 160 20.28 8.18 6.56
N LEU A 161 19.84 8.30 5.31
CA LEU A 161 19.16 7.23 4.57
C LEU A 161 20.14 6.38 3.75
N GLN A 162 21.41 6.79 3.61
CA GLN A 162 22.44 6.13 2.79
C GLN A 162 22.00 5.97 1.33
N ILE A 163 21.50 7.04 0.72
CA ILE A 163 21.06 7.11 -0.69
C ILE A 163 21.72 8.33 -1.37
N PRO A 164 21.99 8.30 -2.69
CA PRO A 164 22.67 9.40 -3.37
C PRO A 164 21.83 10.69 -3.43
N PRO A 165 22.47 11.87 -3.61
CA PRO A 165 21.76 13.16 -3.63
C PRO A 165 20.63 13.28 -4.65
N ASP A 166 20.70 12.62 -5.81
CA ASP A 166 19.64 12.64 -6.82
C ASP A 166 18.37 11.90 -6.34
N GLU A 167 18.53 10.74 -5.69
CA GLU A 167 17.43 10.03 -5.02
C GLU A 167 16.86 10.83 -3.85
N VAL A 168 17.68 11.61 -3.14
CA VAL A 168 17.19 12.56 -2.12
C VAL A 168 16.38 13.69 -2.74
N CYS A 169 16.83 14.27 -3.85
CA CYS A 169 16.11 15.33 -4.57
C CYS A 169 14.77 14.81 -5.11
N GLU A 170 14.75 13.61 -5.69
CA GLU A 170 13.51 12.92 -6.11
C GLU A 170 12.59 12.62 -4.91
N THR A 171 13.16 12.24 -3.76
CA THR A 171 12.42 12.06 -2.51
C THR A 171 11.80 13.36 -2.01
N LEU A 172 12.53 14.47 -2.00
CA LEU A 172 12.07 15.79 -1.58
C LEU A 172 10.97 16.33 -2.51
N TYR A 173 11.11 16.13 -3.83
CA TYR A 173 10.08 16.47 -4.82
C TYR A 173 8.78 15.71 -4.55
N ASN A 174 8.85 14.39 -4.36
CA ASN A 174 7.69 13.54 -4.10
C ASN A 174 7.11 13.68 -2.68
N ARG A 175 7.86 14.24 -1.73
CA ARG A 175 7.52 14.32 -0.29
C ARG A 175 7.79 15.71 0.28
N ASP A 176 7.14 16.70 -0.31
CA ASP A 176 7.23 18.13 0.00
C ASP A 176 7.19 18.52 1.50
N PHE A 177 6.54 17.73 2.35
CA PHE A 177 6.54 17.94 3.80
C PHE A 177 7.93 17.88 4.43
N LEU A 178 8.89 17.16 3.82
CA LEU A 178 10.29 17.10 4.25
C LEU A 178 10.99 18.45 4.06
N ILE A 179 10.72 19.15 2.95
CA ILE A 179 11.24 20.51 2.68
C ILE A 179 10.81 21.49 3.78
N SER A 180 9.61 21.26 4.35
CA SER A 180 9.07 22.13 5.39
C SER A 180 9.57 21.85 6.80
N ARG A 181 10.30 20.75 7.04
CA ARG A 181 11.01 20.47 8.29
C ARG A 181 12.37 21.19 8.33
N ASN A 182 12.88 21.43 9.53
CA ASN A 182 14.30 21.74 9.77
C ASN A 182 15.11 20.43 9.78
N SER A 183 16.39 20.48 9.43
CA SER A 183 17.27 19.30 9.43
C SER A 183 17.45 18.73 10.83
N GLU A 184 17.57 19.57 11.87
CA GLU A 184 17.77 19.13 13.25
C GLU A 184 16.68 18.16 13.73
N ALA A 185 15.41 18.58 13.77
CA ALA A 185 14.33 17.71 14.22
C ALA A 185 14.06 16.53 13.27
N LEU A 186 14.48 16.63 12.00
CA LEU A 186 14.45 15.51 11.06
C LEU A 186 15.53 14.47 11.40
N GLY A 187 16.74 14.91 11.73
CA GLY A 187 17.84 14.07 12.22
C GLY A 187 17.51 13.41 13.57
N GLU A 188 16.91 14.14 14.51
CA GLU A 188 16.40 13.57 15.76
C GLU A 188 15.36 12.47 15.52
N LEU A 189 14.42 12.68 14.59
CA LEU A 189 13.41 11.69 14.21
C LEU A 189 14.03 10.45 13.57
N LEU A 190 14.99 10.63 12.66
CA LEU A 190 15.71 9.55 12.00
C LEU A 190 16.48 8.71 13.02
N LYS A 191 17.21 9.37 13.93
CA LYS A 191 17.91 8.72 15.04
C LYS A 191 16.95 7.96 15.96
N LEU A 192 15.89 8.61 16.43
CA LEU A 192 14.87 7.98 17.29
C LEU A 192 14.24 6.72 16.67
N ILE A 193 14.05 6.70 15.35
CA ILE A 193 13.47 5.55 14.64
C ILE A 193 14.49 4.42 14.48
N THR A 194 15.74 4.75 14.17
CA THR A 194 16.83 3.77 13.98
C THR A 194 17.33 3.17 15.29
N ASP A 195 17.39 3.95 16.37
CA ASP A 195 17.78 3.51 17.72
C ASP A 195 16.86 2.39 18.27
N VAL A 196 15.62 2.28 17.80
CA VAL A 196 14.65 1.23 18.19
C VAL A 196 14.64 0.05 17.18
N GLY A 197 15.66 -0.05 16.33
CA GLY A 197 15.90 -1.23 15.48
C GLY A 197 15.01 -1.34 14.24
N ILE A 198 14.38 -0.25 13.79
CA ILE A 198 13.70 -0.23 12.47
C ILE A 198 14.77 -0.25 11.36
N PRO A 199 14.81 -1.27 10.49
CA PRO A 199 15.82 -1.34 9.43
C PRO A 199 15.71 -0.18 8.44
N MET A 200 16.85 0.34 7.99
CA MET A 200 16.88 1.47 7.04
C MET A 200 16.09 1.19 5.76
N GLU A 201 16.15 -0.04 5.24
CA GLU A 201 15.39 -0.46 4.05
C GLU A 201 13.87 -0.41 4.25
N GLU A 202 13.36 -0.62 5.46
CA GLU A 202 11.94 -0.45 5.76
C GLU A 202 11.58 1.04 5.91
N LEU A 203 12.49 1.83 6.48
CA LEU A 203 12.32 3.28 6.65
C LEU A 203 12.27 4.02 5.29
N ARG A 204 13.19 3.72 4.36
CA ARG A 204 13.20 4.27 2.98
C ARG A 204 11.85 4.09 2.27
N LYS A 205 11.21 2.93 2.44
CA LYS A 205 9.90 2.62 1.85
C LYS A 205 8.77 3.50 2.42
N ASP A 206 8.89 3.97 3.66
CA ASP A 206 7.80 4.65 4.38
C ASP A 206 8.24 5.92 5.15
N LEU A 207 8.95 6.81 4.48
CA LEU A 207 9.37 8.13 5.00
C LEU A 207 8.21 9.04 5.48
N TRP A 208 6.94 8.68 5.25
CA TRP A 208 5.79 9.37 5.85
C TRP A 208 5.82 9.35 7.39
N VAL A 209 6.59 8.45 8.00
CA VAL A 209 6.83 8.44 9.45
C VAL A 209 7.51 9.72 9.95
N LEU A 210 8.31 10.38 9.10
CA LEU A 210 9.00 11.63 9.42
C LEU A 210 8.06 12.85 9.44
N LYS A 211 6.79 12.67 9.06
CA LYS A 211 5.75 13.71 9.15
C LYS A 211 5.25 13.95 10.58
N TYR A 212 5.49 13.05 11.52
CA TYR A 212 4.99 13.15 12.91
C TYR A 212 5.96 13.91 13.84
N SER A 213 5.52 14.33 15.03
CA SER A 213 6.41 14.95 16.02
C SER A 213 7.26 13.90 16.74
N ALA A 214 8.44 14.27 17.23
CA ALA A 214 9.31 13.36 17.98
C ALA A 214 8.59 12.75 19.19
N GLU A 215 7.84 13.56 19.94
CA GLU A 215 6.95 13.11 21.02
C GLU A 215 5.97 12.02 20.58
N LYS A 216 5.23 12.24 19.49
CA LYS A 216 4.27 11.26 18.97
C LYS A 216 4.94 9.97 18.50
N VAL A 217 6.16 10.06 17.95
CA VAL A 217 6.95 8.88 17.59
C VAL A 217 7.42 8.15 18.86
N ARG A 218 7.95 8.84 19.88
CA ARG A 218 8.33 8.26 21.19
C ARG A 218 7.15 7.52 21.84
N LEU A 219 5.98 8.16 21.93
CA LEU A 219 4.77 7.54 22.49
C LEU A 219 4.38 6.23 21.77
N ARG A 220 4.55 6.16 20.44
CA ARG A 220 4.28 4.93 19.68
C ARG A 220 5.36 3.87 19.83
N LEU A 221 6.63 4.26 19.89
CA LEU A 221 7.72 3.31 20.12
C LEU A 221 7.64 2.71 21.53
N ASN A 222 7.28 3.50 22.55
CA ASN A 222 7.00 3.00 23.90
C ASN A 222 5.85 1.99 23.89
N LEU A 223 4.69 2.33 23.30
CA LEU A 223 3.56 1.40 23.18
C LEU A 223 3.94 0.07 22.46
N ILE A 224 4.77 0.14 21.41
CA ILE A 224 5.25 -1.04 20.69
C ILE A 224 6.13 -1.91 21.58
N LYS A 225 6.98 -1.30 22.41
CA LYS A 225 7.82 -1.97 23.42
C LYS A 225 6.99 -2.59 24.53
N ASP A 226 6.00 -1.87 25.08
CA ASP A 226 5.09 -2.35 26.14
C ASP A 226 4.25 -3.55 25.66
N LEU A 227 3.94 -3.61 24.36
CA LEU A 227 3.27 -4.74 23.70
C LEU A 227 4.22 -5.91 23.34
N ASN A 228 5.48 -5.87 23.75
CA ASN A 228 6.52 -6.88 23.45
C ASN A 228 6.62 -7.22 21.95
N ILE A 229 6.70 -6.19 21.11
CA ILE A 229 6.91 -6.34 19.66
C ILE A 229 8.40 -6.15 19.36
N ASP A 230 9.09 -7.26 19.11
CA ASP A 230 10.56 -7.33 18.98
C ASP A 230 11.12 -6.56 17.77
N LEU A 231 10.33 -6.45 16.68
CA LEU A 231 10.73 -5.80 15.43
C LEU A 231 9.66 -4.78 15.01
N PRO A 232 9.83 -3.49 15.37
CA PRO A 232 8.91 -2.43 14.98
C PRO A 232 8.89 -2.25 13.46
N LYS A 233 7.79 -1.69 12.94
CA LYS A 233 7.68 -1.31 11.52
C LYS A 233 7.17 0.13 11.37
N PRO A 234 7.61 0.89 10.35
CA PRO A 234 7.21 2.30 10.17
C PRO A 234 5.69 2.53 10.17
N TRP A 235 4.91 1.60 9.60
CA TRP A 235 3.45 1.69 9.58
C TRP A 235 2.83 1.71 10.98
N MET A 236 3.45 1.09 11.99
CA MET A 236 2.93 1.05 13.37
C MET A 236 2.91 2.46 13.97
N ILE A 237 3.97 3.24 13.73
CA ILE A 237 4.07 4.64 14.20
C ILE A 237 2.96 5.50 13.57
N ARG A 238 2.59 5.22 12.31
CA ARG A 238 1.57 5.98 11.57
C ARG A 238 0.13 5.52 11.84
N SER A 239 -0.09 4.26 12.21
CA SER A 239 -1.42 3.65 12.31
C SER A 239 -2.22 4.16 13.52
N PRO A 240 -3.55 3.95 13.61
CA PRO A 240 -4.28 4.08 14.87
C PRO A 240 -3.72 3.13 15.94
N ILE A 241 -3.84 3.49 17.24
CA ILE A 241 -3.38 2.67 18.38
C ILE A 241 -4.03 1.28 18.32
N SER A 242 -5.34 1.24 18.09
CA SER A 242 -6.12 0.00 17.95
C SER A 242 -5.62 -0.94 16.86
N VAL A 243 -4.88 -0.47 15.84
CA VAL A 243 -4.27 -1.35 14.83
C VAL A 243 -3.04 -2.06 15.39
N ILE A 244 -2.23 -1.38 16.22
CA ILE A 244 -1.08 -1.98 16.91
C ILE A 244 -1.57 -2.98 17.95
N GLU A 245 -2.55 -2.60 18.78
CA GLU A 245 -3.16 -3.49 19.78
C GLU A 245 -3.76 -4.74 19.15
N ASN A 246 -4.48 -4.60 18.03
CA ASN A 246 -5.01 -5.74 17.28
C ASN A 246 -3.91 -6.60 16.63
N TYR A 247 -2.76 -6.02 16.30
CA TYR A 247 -1.60 -6.78 15.80
C TYR A 247 -0.95 -7.58 16.94
N ALA A 248 -0.67 -6.94 18.07
CA ALA A 248 -0.13 -7.57 19.28
C ALA A 248 -1.06 -8.69 19.78
N ARG A 249 -2.36 -8.42 19.92
CA ARG A 249 -3.37 -9.42 20.30
C ARG A 249 -3.35 -10.64 19.38
N ARG A 250 -3.32 -10.45 18.05
CA ARG A 250 -3.22 -11.59 17.11
C ARG A 250 -1.92 -12.38 17.26
N ARG A 251 -0.80 -11.75 17.62
CA ARG A 251 0.47 -12.44 17.92
C ARG A 251 0.34 -13.27 19.20
N THR A 252 -0.32 -12.74 20.23
CA THR A 252 -0.65 -13.47 21.46
C THR A 252 -1.63 -14.62 21.21
N ASP A 253 -2.80 -14.36 20.63
CA ASP A 253 -3.81 -15.37 20.25
C ASP A 253 -3.16 -16.52 19.44
N ASN A 254 -2.32 -16.18 18.45
CA ASN A 254 -1.62 -17.20 17.65
C ASN A 254 -0.60 -17.99 18.48
N ARG A 255 0.15 -17.36 19.38
CA ARG A 255 1.11 -18.03 20.26
C ARG A 255 0.42 -18.91 21.30
N GLU A 256 -0.75 -18.53 21.80
CA GLU A 256 -1.57 -19.37 22.68
C GLU A 256 -2.06 -20.64 21.97
N ILE A 257 -2.34 -20.57 20.67
CA ILE A 257 -2.84 -21.72 19.89
C ILE A 257 -1.71 -22.59 19.32
N LEU A 258 -0.56 -22.01 18.94
CA LEU A 258 0.62 -22.76 18.46
C LEU A 258 1.52 -23.28 19.59
N GLY A 259 1.58 -22.57 20.72
CA GLY A 259 2.71 -22.68 21.64
C GLY A 259 4.01 -22.31 20.92
N ASN A 260 4.93 -23.28 20.83
CA ASN A 260 6.19 -23.17 20.10
C ASN A 260 6.15 -23.82 18.70
N ASP A 261 5.02 -24.42 18.31
CA ASP A 261 4.90 -25.16 17.06
C ASP A 261 4.84 -24.23 15.83
N SER A 262 5.40 -24.68 14.70
CA SER A 262 5.07 -24.12 13.39
C SER A 262 3.64 -24.46 12.97
N LEU A 263 3.12 -23.80 11.93
CA LEU A 263 1.82 -24.14 11.35
C LEU A 263 1.77 -25.58 10.82
N VAL A 264 2.90 -26.14 10.38
CA VAL A 264 3.02 -27.53 9.90
C VAL A 264 2.87 -28.49 11.08
N GLU A 265 3.64 -28.30 12.15
CA GLU A 265 3.57 -29.11 13.36
C GLU A 265 2.19 -29.03 14.01
N TYR A 266 1.63 -27.82 14.16
CA TYR A 266 0.28 -27.61 14.66
C TYR A 266 -0.77 -28.38 13.84
N LEU A 267 -0.74 -28.28 12.50
CA LEU A 267 -1.70 -29.02 11.66
C LEU A 267 -1.46 -30.53 11.67
N SER A 268 -0.22 -30.98 11.78
CA SER A 268 0.12 -32.41 11.88
C SER A 268 -0.49 -33.03 13.13
N LYS A 269 -0.29 -32.38 14.30
CA LYS A 269 -0.86 -32.78 15.59
C LYS A 269 -2.39 -32.65 15.60
N LYS A 270 -2.91 -31.51 15.12
CA LYS A 270 -4.34 -31.17 15.19
C LYS A 270 -5.21 -31.99 14.22
N LEU A 271 -4.65 -32.52 13.14
CA LEU A 271 -5.31 -33.40 12.17
C LEU A 271 -4.80 -34.85 12.21
N GLU A 272 -4.02 -35.24 13.23
CA GLU A 272 -3.52 -36.61 13.43
C GLU A 272 -2.85 -37.18 12.17
N CYS A 273 -1.97 -36.38 11.54
CA CYS A 273 -1.29 -36.73 10.30
C CYS A 273 0.20 -36.40 10.36
N THR A 274 0.98 -36.92 9.41
CA THR A 274 2.41 -36.63 9.33
C THR A 274 2.67 -35.18 8.93
N GLU A 275 3.79 -34.61 9.37
CA GLU A 275 4.23 -33.27 8.92
C GLU A 275 4.36 -33.16 7.40
N ALA A 276 4.77 -34.24 6.72
CA ALA A 276 4.83 -34.29 5.26
C ALA A 276 3.43 -34.13 4.63
N GLN A 277 2.39 -34.75 5.20
CA GLN A 277 1.00 -34.55 4.79
C GLN A 277 0.52 -33.13 5.11
N ALA A 278 0.76 -32.63 6.33
CA ALA A 278 0.38 -31.26 6.72
C ALA A 278 1.02 -30.19 5.82
N LYS A 279 2.31 -30.34 5.50
CA LYS A 279 3.03 -29.49 4.54
C LYS A 279 2.41 -29.56 3.15
N TYR A 280 2.13 -30.76 2.64
CA TYR A 280 1.44 -30.94 1.35
C TYR A 280 0.05 -30.28 1.32
N LEU A 281 -0.71 -30.28 2.44
CA LEU A 281 -1.98 -29.55 2.53
C LEU A 281 -1.79 -28.04 2.41
N ILE A 282 -0.77 -27.48 3.05
CA ILE A 282 -0.42 -26.05 2.99
C ILE A 282 0.02 -25.67 1.57
N ASP A 283 0.91 -26.45 0.95
CA ASP A 283 1.43 -26.19 -0.39
C ASP A 283 0.30 -26.27 -1.45
N ARG A 284 -0.64 -27.21 -1.30
CA ARG A 284 -1.82 -27.34 -2.16
C ARG A 284 -2.89 -26.27 -1.92
N ILE A 285 -2.88 -25.60 -0.77
CA ILE A 285 -3.82 -24.54 -0.42
C ILE A 285 -3.07 -23.38 0.26
N PRO A 286 -2.36 -22.53 -0.51
CA PRO A 286 -1.58 -21.43 0.06
C PRO A 286 -2.39 -20.46 0.94
N ALA A 287 -3.70 -20.36 0.70
CA ALA A 287 -4.63 -19.58 1.54
C ALA A 287 -4.76 -20.07 3.00
N LEU A 288 -4.21 -21.24 3.36
CA LEU A 288 -4.07 -21.66 4.76
C LEU A 288 -2.99 -20.85 5.50
N THR A 289 -1.92 -20.44 4.82
CA THR A 289 -0.81 -19.67 5.43
C THR A 289 -1.24 -18.28 5.91
N THR A 290 -2.21 -17.67 5.23
CA THR A 290 -2.72 -16.32 5.54
C THR A 290 -3.98 -16.34 6.40
N LYS A 291 -4.53 -17.53 6.70
CA LYS A 291 -5.76 -17.65 7.49
C LYS A 291 -5.46 -17.42 8.98
N LYS A 292 -6.38 -16.73 9.67
CA LYS A 292 -6.33 -16.59 11.14
C LYS A 292 -6.36 -17.96 11.79
N LEU A 293 -5.35 -18.25 12.61
CA LEU A 293 -5.21 -19.56 13.25
C LEU A 293 -6.37 -19.90 14.19
N ARG A 294 -6.90 -18.92 14.92
CA ARG A 294 -8.12 -19.10 15.72
C ARG A 294 -9.28 -19.62 14.88
N THR A 295 -9.58 -18.96 13.75
CA THR A 295 -10.63 -19.40 12.82
C THR A 295 -10.34 -20.79 12.23
N LEU A 296 -9.07 -21.17 12.04
CA LEU A 296 -8.69 -22.50 11.60
C LEU A 296 -8.97 -23.56 12.68
N SER A 297 -8.63 -23.27 13.94
CA SER A 297 -8.97 -24.09 15.11
C SER A 297 -10.48 -24.23 15.31
N ASP A 298 -11.22 -23.12 15.21
CA ASP A 298 -12.68 -23.08 15.36
C ASP A 298 -13.38 -24.00 14.33
N ILE A 299 -12.89 -24.04 13.07
CA ILE A 299 -13.41 -24.95 12.04
C ILE A 299 -13.12 -26.40 12.40
N ILE A 300 -11.89 -26.75 12.78
CA ILE A 300 -11.53 -28.14 13.10
C ILE A 300 -12.33 -28.62 14.32
N ASN A 301 -12.39 -27.82 15.38
CA ASN A 301 -13.16 -28.13 16.59
C ASN A 301 -14.67 -28.27 16.29
N PHE A 302 -15.23 -27.42 15.41
CA PHE A 302 -16.63 -27.53 14.98
C PHE A 302 -16.90 -28.80 14.16
N LEU A 303 -15.98 -29.20 13.28
CA LEU A 303 -16.11 -30.44 12.51
C LEU A 303 -16.02 -31.66 13.44
N TYR A 304 -15.11 -31.66 14.41
CA TYR A 304 -14.99 -32.71 15.41
C TYR A 304 -16.23 -32.80 16.30
N SER A 305 -16.81 -31.68 16.75
CA SER A 305 -18.06 -31.68 17.52
C SER A 305 -19.30 -32.15 16.73
N LYS A 306 -19.18 -32.24 15.40
CA LYS A 306 -20.17 -32.83 14.49
C LYS A 306 -19.84 -34.26 14.04
N GLY A 307 -18.84 -34.89 14.64
CA GLY A 307 -18.48 -36.29 14.41
C GLY A 307 -17.64 -36.55 13.16
N PHE A 308 -17.03 -35.52 12.56
CA PHE A 308 -16.09 -35.72 11.44
C PHE A 308 -14.69 -36.04 11.95
N GLU A 309 -14.21 -37.25 11.69
CA GLU A 309 -12.82 -37.66 11.99
C GLU A 309 -11.77 -36.92 11.13
N PRO A 310 -10.49 -36.88 11.56
CA PRO A 310 -9.43 -36.13 10.88
C PRO A 310 -9.26 -36.48 9.39
N TYR A 311 -9.43 -37.76 9.01
CA TYR A 311 -9.31 -38.21 7.63
C TYR A 311 -10.35 -37.55 6.69
N HIS A 312 -11.53 -37.18 7.18
CA HIS A 312 -12.53 -36.45 6.40
C HIS A 312 -12.02 -35.05 6.01
N ILE A 313 -11.34 -34.38 6.95
CA ILE A 313 -10.77 -33.05 6.76
C ILE A 313 -9.59 -33.13 5.79
N ILE A 314 -8.68 -34.09 5.97
CA ILE A 314 -7.51 -34.31 5.09
C ILE A 314 -7.94 -34.63 3.65
N ARG A 315 -9.04 -35.37 3.46
CA ARG A 315 -9.62 -35.64 2.13
C ARG A 315 -10.28 -34.41 1.49
N VAL A 316 -10.78 -33.46 2.27
CA VAL A 316 -11.44 -32.23 1.77
C VAL A 316 -10.80 -30.98 2.39
N PRO A 317 -9.49 -30.74 2.20
CA PRO A 317 -8.74 -29.75 3.00
C PRO A 317 -9.15 -28.31 2.68
N LYS A 318 -9.82 -28.08 1.53
CA LYS A 318 -10.48 -26.81 1.22
C LYS A 318 -11.57 -26.41 2.23
N ILE A 319 -12.11 -27.33 3.02
CA ILE A 319 -13.06 -26.99 4.10
C ILE A 319 -12.46 -25.97 5.06
N LEU A 320 -11.16 -26.09 5.32
CA LEU A 320 -10.40 -25.25 6.24
C LEU A 320 -10.25 -23.80 5.77
N VAL A 321 -10.54 -23.45 4.51
CA VAL A 321 -10.54 -22.05 4.05
C VAL A 321 -11.91 -21.36 4.18
N HIS A 322 -13.02 -22.08 4.30
CA HIS A 322 -14.37 -21.50 4.46
C HIS A 322 -14.61 -20.89 5.86
N SER A 323 -15.71 -20.16 6.04
CA SER A 323 -16.11 -19.64 7.37
C SER A 323 -16.91 -20.69 8.15
N VAL A 324 -16.80 -20.69 9.49
CA VAL A 324 -17.53 -21.63 10.35
C VAL A 324 -19.04 -21.47 10.15
N GLU A 325 -19.50 -20.23 10.01
CA GLU A 325 -20.91 -19.86 9.80
C GLU A 325 -21.44 -20.43 8.48
N THR A 326 -20.62 -20.45 7.42
CA THR A 326 -20.97 -21.04 6.13
C THR A 326 -21.17 -22.55 6.25
N ILE A 327 -20.26 -23.22 6.96
CA ILE A 327 -20.32 -24.69 7.17
C ILE A 327 -21.55 -25.01 8.05
N LYS A 328 -21.70 -24.30 9.18
CA LYS A 328 -22.81 -24.46 10.13
C LYS A 328 -24.17 -24.23 9.47
N SER A 329 -24.36 -23.12 8.74
CA SER A 329 -25.62 -22.82 8.05
C SER A 329 -25.99 -23.89 7.02
N ARG A 330 -25.00 -24.44 6.29
CA ARG A 330 -25.22 -25.51 5.30
C ARG A 330 -25.53 -26.85 5.95
N LEU A 331 -24.85 -27.17 7.05
CA LEU A 331 -25.12 -28.38 7.83
C LEU A 331 -26.52 -28.32 8.45
N GLU A 332 -26.91 -27.21 9.08
CA GLU A 332 -28.25 -27.02 9.65
C GLU A 332 -29.37 -27.14 8.60
N GLN A 333 -29.15 -26.68 7.36
CA GLN A 333 -30.10 -26.88 6.26
C GLN A 333 -30.27 -28.37 5.93
N LEU A 334 -29.17 -29.11 5.82
CA LEU A 334 -29.17 -30.56 5.52
C LEU A 334 -29.76 -31.38 6.69
N GLU A 335 -29.40 -31.05 7.94
CA GLU A 335 -29.97 -31.64 9.15
C GLU A 335 -31.50 -31.44 9.20
N LYS A 336 -32.01 -30.23 8.92
CA LYS A 336 -33.46 -29.93 8.85
C LYS A 336 -34.18 -30.68 7.73
N ALA A 337 -33.51 -30.98 6.62
CA ALA A 337 -34.03 -31.85 5.56
C ALA A 337 -33.93 -33.36 5.91
N GLY A 338 -33.45 -33.71 7.11
CA GLY A 338 -33.21 -35.08 7.54
C GLY A 338 -32.16 -35.79 6.69
N VAL A 339 -31.14 -35.07 6.21
CA VAL A 339 -30.04 -35.61 5.39
C VAL A 339 -28.81 -35.75 6.29
N ARG A 340 -28.35 -36.99 6.48
CA ARG A 340 -27.04 -37.26 7.11
C ARG A 340 -25.92 -36.85 6.15
N VAL A 341 -24.93 -36.10 6.64
CA VAL A 341 -23.80 -35.66 5.81
C VAL A 341 -22.57 -36.51 6.09
N GLU A 342 -22.21 -37.35 5.12
CA GLU A 342 -21.05 -38.25 5.21
C GLU A 342 -19.78 -37.67 4.58
N SER A 343 -19.91 -36.60 3.78
CA SER A 343 -18.78 -35.99 3.06
C SER A 343 -18.77 -34.47 3.20
N LEU A 344 -17.62 -33.93 3.63
CA LEU A 344 -17.38 -32.49 3.73
C LEU A 344 -17.38 -31.78 2.36
N TYR A 345 -17.35 -32.53 1.25
CA TYR A 345 -17.26 -31.97 -0.09
C TYR A 345 -18.46 -31.09 -0.48
N ILE A 346 -19.64 -31.32 0.11
CA ILE A 346 -20.81 -30.45 -0.13
C ILE A 346 -20.62 -29.03 0.45
N PHE A 347 -19.91 -28.90 1.56
CA PHE A 347 -19.70 -27.61 2.23
C PHE A 347 -18.76 -26.68 1.48
N ILE A 348 -17.89 -27.21 0.62
CA ILE A 348 -16.95 -26.41 -0.19
C ILE A 348 -17.50 -25.98 -1.56
N LYS A 349 -18.75 -26.35 -1.90
CA LYS A 349 -19.40 -26.00 -3.17
C LYS A 349 -19.73 -24.50 -3.27
N THR A 350 -19.85 -23.98 -4.49
CA THR A 350 -20.39 -22.62 -4.69
C THR A 350 -21.84 -22.54 -4.21
N GLN A 351 -22.36 -21.36 -3.91
CA GLN A 351 -23.73 -21.23 -3.39
C GLN A 351 -24.78 -21.79 -4.37
N LYS A 352 -24.61 -21.55 -5.68
CA LYS A 352 -25.47 -22.13 -6.74
C LYS A 352 -25.43 -23.66 -6.75
N GLN A 353 -24.24 -24.26 -6.59
CA GLN A 353 -24.09 -25.71 -6.54
C GLN A 353 -24.68 -26.33 -5.26
N PHE A 354 -24.51 -25.66 -4.12
CA PHE A 354 -25.10 -26.09 -2.85
C PHE A 354 -26.64 -26.07 -2.92
N ILE A 355 -27.23 -24.97 -3.39
CA ILE A 355 -28.69 -24.85 -3.54
C ILE A 355 -29.23 -25.92 -4.49
N HIS A 356 -28.63 -26.10 -5.67
CA HIS A 356 -29.07 -27.11 -6.63
C HIS A 356 -29.00 -28.55 -6.07
N TYR A 357 -27.95 -28.88 -5.32
CA TYR A 357 -27.84 -30.16 -4.61
C TYR A 357 -28.94 -30.30 -3.54
N PHE A 358 -29.15 -29.26 -2.73
CA PHE A 358 -30.17 -29.24 -1.69
C PHE A 358 -31.59 -29.43 -2.26
N GLU A 359 -31.96 -28.67 -3.29
CA GLU A 359 -33.25 -28.80 -3.98
C GLU A 359 -33.45 -30.20 -4.58
N THR A 360 -32.39 -30.80 -5.14
CA THR A 360 -32.45 -32.14 -5.72
C THR A 360 -32.68 -33.21 -4.65
N LEU A 361 -32.10 -33.05 -3.46
CA LEU A 361 -32.34 -33.93 -2.32
C LEU A 361 -33.74 -33.76 -1.72
N VAL A 362 -34.22 -32.52 -1.57
CA VAL A 362 -35.56 -32.25 -1.04
C VAL A 362 -36.63 -32.83 -1.97
N LYS A 363 -36.52 -32.62 -3.28
CA LYS A 363 -37.44 -33.19 -4.29
C LYS A 363 -37.51 -34.72 -4.25
N LYS A 364 -36.41 -35.40 -3.91
CA LYS A 364 -36.34 -36.87 -3.76
C LYS A 364 -36.99 -37.42 -2.49
N LYS A 365 -37.46 -36.57 -1.56
CA LYS A 365 -38.20 -36.97 -0.35
C LYS A 365 -39.69 -36.62 -0.39
N THR A 366 -40.16 -35.97 -1.45
CA THR A 366 -41.58 -35.59 -1.64
C THR A 366 -42.29 -36.50 -2.65
N ILE A 367 -41.62 -37.58 -3.05
CA ILE A 367 -42.11 -38.71 -3.84
C ILE A 367 -41.84 -39.95 -3.00
#